data_AF-A0A8H8NG94-F1
#
_entry.id   AF-A0A8H8NG94-F1
#
_cell.length_a   1.000
_cell.length_b   1.000
_cell.length_c   1.000
_cell.angle_alpha   90.00
_cell.angle_beta   90.00
_cell.angle_gamma   90.00
#
_symmetry.space_group_name_H-M   'P 1'
#
loop_
_entity.id
_entity.type
_entity.pdbx_description
1 polymer ?
#
loop_
_entity_poly.entity_id
_entity_poly.type
_entity_poly.pdbx_seq_one_letter_code
_entity_poly.pdbx_strand_id
1 'polypeptide(L)'
;MLLAYLPVDKFQNVANDIERSRLRRELVHRALEKVFEPLKTASEKGVVVACPDGRYRRVYPTLAGVMLDYEEQAQSAGVMKDRCAKCLKSEDGGSKRTATHQ
;
A
#
# COMPACT_ATOMS: atom_id res chain seq x y z
N MET A 1 -6.11 -14.35 -5.23
CA MET A 1 -6.04 -14.48 -3.76
C MET A 1 -6.50 -13.16 -3.17
N LEU A 2 -7.60 -13.14 -2.42
CA LEU A 2 -8.10 -11.96 -1.71
C LEU A 2 -7.62 -12.02 -0.26
N LEU A 3 -7.02 -10.94 0.24
CA LEU A 3 -6.49 -10.88 1.60
C LEU A 3 -7.46 -10.20 2.58
N ALA A 4 -8.02 -9.05 2.21
CA ALA A 4 -8.95 -8.29 3.05
C ALA A 4 -9.77 -7.29 2.23
N TYR A 5 -10.87 -6.79 2.81
CA TYR A 5 -11.61 -5.63 2.31
C TYR A 5 -11.17 -4.38 3.09
N LEU A 6 -10.88 -3.30 2.37
CA LEU A 6 -10.46 -2.04 2.99
C LEU A 6 -11.68 -1.17 3.32
N PRO A 7 -11.72 -0.53 4.51
CA PRO A 7 -12.81 0.38 4.86
C PRO A 7 -12.80 1.62 3.96
N VAL A 8 -14.00 2.05 3.56
CA VAL A 8 -14.21 3.24 2.74
C VAL A 8 -15.13 4.19 3.50
N ASP A 9 -14.62 5.39 3.81
CA ASP A 9 -15.42 6.46 4.39
C ASP A 9 -15.20 7.77 3.61
N LYS A 10 -16.29 8.48 3.33
CA LYS A 10 -16.26 9.78 2.67
C LYS A 10 -15.95 10.91 3.64
N PHE A 11 -16.00 10.68 4.95
CA PHE A 11 -15.82 11.67 6.02
C PHE A 11 -16.66 12.93 5.78
N GLN A 12 -17.95 12.75 5.47
CA GLN A 12 -18.86 13.85 5.08
C GLN A 12 -19.04 14.89 6.20
N ASN A 13 -18.90 14.45 7.44
CA ASN A 13 -18.95 15.27 8.66
C ASN A 13 -17.73 16.20 8.85
N VAL A 14 -16.66 16.04 8.06
CA VAL A 14 -15.47 16.89 8.12
C VAL A 14 -15.62 18.02 7.11
N ALA A 15 -15.63 19.28 7.56
CA ALA A 15 -15.80 20.44 6.69
C ALA A 15 -14.56 20.76 5.85
N ASN A 16 -13.36 20.56 6.41
CA ASN A 16 -12.10 20.86 5.74
C ASN A 16 -11.68 19.72 4.79
N ASP A 17 -11.53 20.02 3.51
CA ASP A 17 -11.17 19.02 2.50
C ASP A 17 -9.74 18.48 2.61
N ILE A 18 -8.81 19.29 3.13
CA ILE A 18 -7.44 18.86 3.42
C ILE A 18 -7.47 17.80 4.53
N GLU A 19 -8.20 18.09 5.61
CA GLU A 19 -8.39 17.17 6.74
C GLU A 19 -9.08 15.88 6.27
N ARG A 20 -10.13 16.01 5.45
CA ARG A 20 -10.86 14.88 4.86
C ARG A 20 -9.95 13.97 4.04
N SER A 21 -9.09 14.54 3.20
CA SER A 21 -8.11 13.80 2.40
C SER A 21 -7.09 13.07 3.29
N ARG A 22 -6.59 13.76 4.33
CA ARG A 22 -5.67 13.19 5.33
C ARG A 22 -6.29 11.97 6.01
N LEU A 23 -7.54 12.09 6.49
CA LEU A 23 -8.25 11.01 7.19
C LEU A 23 -8.51 9.80 6.29
N ARG A 24 -8.86 10.01 5.02
CA ARG A 24 -8.99 8.89 4.05
C ARG A 24 -7.68 8.14 3.87
N ARG A 25 -6.57 8.86 3.75
CA ARG A 25 -5.25 8.23 3.63
C ARG A 25 -4.88 7.49 4.92
N GLU A 26 -5.11 8.09 6.08
CA GLU A 26 -4.86 7.48 7.38
C GLU A 26 -5.69 6.19 7.57
N LEU A 27 -6.97 6.20 7.22
CA LEU A 27 -7.86 5.05 7.29
C LEU A 27 -7.29 3.85 6.52
N VAL A 28 -6.82 4.09 5.29
CA VAL A 28 -6.22 3.07 4.43
C VAL A 28 -4.93 2.51 5.05
N HIS A 29 -4.01 3.35 5.50
CA HIS A 29 -2.76 2.89 6.12
C HIS A 29 -3.01 2.11 7.41
N ARG A 30 -3.93 2.56 8.27
CA ARG A 30 -4.32 1.86 9.50
C ARG A 30 -4.98 0.52 9.23
N ALA A 31 -5.79 0.43 8.18
CA ALA A 31 -6.38 -0.83 7.77
C ALA A 31 -5.31 -1.82 7.28
N LEU A 32 -4.38 -1.37 6.43
CA LEU A 32 -3.27 -2.20 5.95
C LEU A 32 -2.35 -2.64 7.10
N GLU A 33 -2.06 -1.76 8.06
CA GLU A 33 -1.29 -2.09 9.27
C GLU A 33 -1.91 -3.28 10.02
N LYS A 34 -3.23 -3.25 10.24
CA LYS A 34 -3.96 -4.34 10.89
C LYS A 34 -3.96 -5.63 10.06
N VAL A 35 -4.16 -5.52 8.75
CA VAL A 35 -4.18 -6.69 7.85
C VAL A 35 -2.82 -7.38 7.82
N PHE A 36 -1.72 -6.63 7.87
CA PHE A 36 -0.36 -7.17 7.79
C PHE A 36 0.29 -7.45 9.14
N GLU A 37 -0.36 -7.15 10.27
CA GLU A 37 0.16 -7.43 11.62
C GLU A 37 0.57 -8.91 11.82
N PRO A 38 -0.24 -9.91 11.40
CA PRO A 38 0.17 -11.31 11.49
C PRO A 38 1.39 -11.63 10.61
N LEU A 39 1.46 -11.00 9.44
CA LEU A 39 2.55 -11.19 8.49
C LEU A 39 3.86 -10.65 9.06
N LYS A 40 3.84 -9.53 9.77
CA LYS A 40 5.02 -8.98 10.46
C LYS A 40 5.59 -9.99 11.45
N THR A 41 4.73 -10.54 12.30
CA THR A 41 5.15 -11.58 13.26
C THR A 41 5.69 -12.82 12.55
N ALA A 42 5.03 -13.27 11.48
CA ALA A 42 5.48 -14.41 10.69
C ALA A 42 6.82 -14.14 9.97
N SER A 43 7.05 -12.92 9.48
CA SER A 43 8.30 -12.52 8.83
C SER A 43 9.49 -12.47 9.79
N GLU A 44 9.26 -12.16 11.07
CA GLU A 44 10.31 -12.05 12.09
C GLU A 44 10.60 -13.41 12.74
N LYS A 45 9.56 -14.15 13.14
CA LYS A 45 9.69 -15.43 13.88
C LYS A 45 9.75 -16.66 12.99
N GLY A 46 9.30 -16.52 11.74
CA GLY A 46 9.10 -17.63 10.82
C GLY A 46 7.92 -18.51 11.20
N VAL A 47 7.34 -19.18 10.21
CA VAL A 47 6.25 -20.14 10.36
C VAL A 47 6.63 -21.48 9.75
N VAL A 48 6.20 -22.58 10.36
CA VAL A 48 6.44 -23.92 9.82
C VAL A 48 5.36 -24.23 8.79
N VAL A 49 5.78 -24.52 7.56
CA VAL A 49 4.89 -24.80 6.43
C VAL A 49 5.21 -26.18 5.85
N ALA A 50 4.17 -26.94 5.52
CA ALA A 50 4.29 -28.19 4.78
C ALA A 50 4.61 -27.89 3.32
N CYS A 51 5.71 -28.43 2.81
CA CYS A 51 6.11 -28.27 1.42
C CYS A 51 5.58 -29.43 0.56
N PRO A 52 5.41 -29.21 -0.76
CA PRO A 52 4.93 -30.25 -1.69
C PRO A 52 5.82 -31.51 -1.77
N ASP A 53 7.07 -31.43 -1.33
CA ASP A 53 8.02 -32.55 -1.26
C ASP A 53 7.87 -33.39 0.02
N GLY A 54 6.81 -33.17 0.81
CA GLY A 54 6.52 -33.90 2.04
C GLY A 54 7.35 -33.48 3.25
N ARG A 55 8.18 -32.42 3.13
CA ARG A 55 9.01 -31.91 4.22
C ARG A 55 8.40 -30.66 4.85
N TYR A 56 8.69 -30.45 6.13
CA TYR A 56 8.35 -29.20 6.82
C TYR A 56 9.55 -28.26 6.81
N ARG A 57 9.31 -26.99 6.47
CA ARG A 57 10.34 -25.94 6.49
C ARG A 57 9.84 -24.75 7.27
N ARG A 58 10.76 -24.10 8.00
CA ARG A 58 10.52 -22.78 8.58
C ARG A 58 10.73 -21.74 7.48
N VAL A 59 9.67 -21.01 7.15
CA VAL A 59 9.69 -19.95 6.14
C VAL A 59 9.40 -18.60 6.80
N TYR A 60 9.98 -17.54 6.24
CA TYR A 60 9.86 -16.16 6.73
C TYR A 60 9.15 -15.35 5.64
N PRO A 61 7.81 -15.38 5.61
CA PRO A 61 7.05 -14.74 4.54
C PRO A 61 7.18 -13.22 4.65
N THR A 62 7.58 -12.58 3.55
CA THR A 62 7.73 -11.13 3.45
C THR A 62 6.85 -10.60 2.32
N LEU A 63 6.31 -9.39 2.48
CA LEU A 63 5.58 -8.70 1.42
C LEU A 63 6.55 -8.31 0.29
N ALA A 64 6.53 -9.02 -0.83
CA ALA A 64 7.45 -8.79 -1.94
C ALA A 64 7.05 -7.59 -2.83
N GLY A 65 5.76 -7.25 -2.87
CA GLY A 65 5.24 -6.14 -3.66
C GLY A 65 3.72 -6.10 -3.63
N VAL A 66 3.16 -4.95 -3.99
CA VAL A 66 1.71 -4.75 -4.12
C VAL A 66 1.43 -4.28 -5.54
N MET A 67 0.57 -5.01 -6.25
CA MET A 67 0.06 -4.62 -7.56
C MET A 67 -1.20 -3.80 -7.36
N LEU A 68 -1.08 -2.49 -7.51
CA LEU A 68 -2.12 -1.49 -7.29
C LEU A 68 -2.32 -0.69 -8.57
N ASP A 69 -3.49 -0.08 -8.79
CA ASP A 69 -3.62 0.89 -9.87
C ASP A 69 -2.91 2.21 -9.51
N TYR A 70 -2.94 3.19 -10.40
CA TYR A 70 -2.24 4.46 -10.16
C TYR A 70 -2.77 5.21 -8.92
N GLU A 71 -4.09 5.21 -8.69
CA GLU A 71 -4.68 5.91 -7.55
C GLU A 71 -4.29 5.24 -6.23
N GLU A 72 -4.36 3.91 -6.15
CA GLU A 72 -3.95 3.22 -4.92
C GLU A 72 -2.42 3.20 -4.73
N GLN A 73 -1.63 3.20 -5.80
CA GLN A 73 -0.18 3.41 -5.71
C GLN A 73 0.15 4.79 -5.14
N ALA A 74 -0.47 5.85 -5.66
CA ALA A 74 -0.25 7.20 -5.15
C ALA A 74 -0.66 7.32 -3.67
N GLN A 75 -1.79 6.71 -3.30
CA GLN A 75 -2.25 6.68 -1.92
C GLN A 75 -1.28 5.93 -1.01
N SER A 76 -0.82 4.74 -1.41
CA SER A 76 0.10 3.91 -0.62
C SER A 76 1.48 4.53 -0.46
N ALA A 77 2.00 5.20 -1.49
CA ALA A 77 3.29 5.90 -1.46
C ALA A 77 3.22 7.26 -0.75
N GLY A 78 2.02 7.73 -0.39
CA GLY A 78 1.83 9.04 0.22
C GLY A 78 2.09 10.21 -0.73
N VAL A 79 1.99 9.97 -2.04
CA VAL A 79 2.30 10.92 -3.11
C VAL A 79 1.06 11.78 -3.42
N MET A 80 1.26 13.05 -3.77
CA MET A 80 0.15 13.93 -4.18
C MET A 80 -0.51 13.41 -5.47
N LYS A 81 -1.81 13.69 -5.63
CA LYS A 81 -2.49 13.51 -6.92
C LYS A 81 -1.69 14.26 -7.98
N ASP A 82 -1.49 13.63 -9.14
CA ASP A 82 -0.70 14.11 -10.29
C ASP A 82 0.82 13.93 -10.20
N ARG A 83 1.32 13.17 -9.22
CA ARG A 83 2.74 12.80 -9.13
C ARG A 83 2.95 11.29 -9.34
N CYS A 84 4.02 10.92 -10.03
CA CYS A 84 4.34 9.51 -10.30
C CYS A 84 4.88 8.84 -9.03
N ALA A 85 4.15 7.87 -8.48
CA ALA A 85 4.57 7.11 -7.29
C ALA A 85 5.80 6.22 -7.52
N LYS A 86 6.15 5.96 -8.79
CA LYS A 86 7.31 5.15 -9.19
C LYS A 86 8.55 5.97 -9.50
N CYS A 87 8.41 7.28 -9.75
CA CYS A 87 9.46 8.11 -10.33
C CYS A 87 10.14 8.96 -9.25
N LEU A 88 11.45 8.76 -9.04
CA LEU A 88 12.28 9.53 -8.10
C LEU A 88 12.73 10.89 -8.69
N LYS A 89 11.82 11.73 -9.21
CA LYS A 89 12.19 13.08 -9.66
C LYS A 89 11.94 14.13 -8.58
N SER A 90 13.03 14.66 -8.03
CA SER A 90 13.10 15.99 -7.42
C SER A 90 12.88 17.04 -8.51
N GLU A 91 11.86 17.88 -8.38
CA GLU A 91 11.62 18.95 -9.35
C GLU A 91 12.42 20.19 -8.97
N ASP A 92 13.57 20.37 -9.60
CA ASP A 92 14.06 21.70 -9.97
C ASP A 92 13.86 21.85 -11.48
N GLY A 93 12.76 22.51 -11.87
CA GLY A 93 12.61 23.07 -13.22
C GLY A 93 11.66 22.36 -14.20
N GLY A 94 10.50 22.99 -14.42
CA GLY A 94 9.95 23.27 -15.74
C GLY A 94 9.42 22.10 -16.60
N SER A 95 8.09 22.03 -16.72
CA SER A 95 7.30 21.59 -17.88
C SER A 95 7.95 20.55 -18.82
N LYS A 96 7.41 19.33 -18.81
CA LYS A 96 6.66 18.78 -19.96
C LYS A 96 6.02 17.43 -19.63
N ARG A 97 4.76 17.34 -20.04
CA ARG A 97 3.92 16.16 -20.11
C ARG A 97 4.65 15.06 -20.88
N THR A 98 4.79 13.88 -20.28
CA THR A 98 4.70 12.57 -20.95
C THR A 98 4.77 11.49 -19.86
N ALA A 99 3.61 11.02 -19.41
CA ALA A 99 3.52 9.71 -18.77
C ALA A 99 2.55 8.87 -19.60
N THR A 100 3.03 8.45 -20.77
CA THR A 100 2.44 7.29 -21.45
C THR A 100 2.91 6.08 -20.67
N HIS A 101 2.07 5.58 -19.77
CA HIS A 101 2.23 4.23 -19.22
C HIS A 101 1.12 3.39 -19.84
N GLN A 102 1.49 2.74 -20.94
CA GLN A 102 0.80 1.58 -21.47
C GLN A 102 1.17 0.36 -20.62
#